data_AF-A0A9K3L9D3-F1
#
_entry.id   AF-A0A9K3L9D3-F1
#
_cell.length_a   1.000
_cell.length_b   1.000
_cell.length_c   1.000
_cell.angle_alpha   90.00
_cell.angle_beta   90.00
_cell.angle_gamma   90.00
#
_symmetry.space_group_name_H-M   'P 1'
#
loop_
_entity.id
_entity.type
_entity.pdbx_description
1 polymer ?
#
loop_
_entity_poly.entity_id
_entity_poly.type
_entity_poly.pdbx_seq_one_letter_code
_entity_poly.pdbx_strand_id
1 'polypeptide(L)'
;MPAMKIPPELKKVTPYVRRAEELDKDKTNPESRLVAYYCRQYAVHLGIPLAVSDEGKSCLGQLLGNLEGEKLVMDSFTRDEAKFLCTKFANKVFDNADLEDRTGDATKNTARVFYAAGSFLDILQQFYQDDDQSEELVEIKKKAKYSKWKAAEILKAINDGRKPTPGGYNENQDMEEDAEEGEEAGTPVNKAIGDAAPRDPSPKTPAADTLPDDENSVENPPPVLPPPPVDDNDEEGTEVELDPPPPAYPGPVPAPAAVPPPSIHKPPLTFNPPPAAAAAKPTLPPSRNDDFDDIPSKKASSPKAKKPSFFGFGNGNKNKNKVSKTELADATELTQFALAALQDKDTDLAADRLEQALRVLGRR
;
A
#
# COMPACT_ATOMS: atom_id res chain seq x y z
N MET A 1 1.57 20.87 -5.30
CA MET A 1 2.53 21.78 -4.65
C MET A 1 3.90 21.54 -5.29
N PRO A 2 4.75 22.56 -5.47
CA PRO A 2 6.15 22.34 -5.85
C PRO A 2 6.87 21.53 -4.78
N ALA A 3 7.85 20.72 -5.19
CA ALA A 3 8.64 19.88 -4.28
C ALA A 3 9.42 20.74 -3.28
N MET A 4 9.33 20.40 -2.00
CA MET A 4 9.98 21.10 -0.91
C MET A 4 11.50 20.96 -1.01
N LYS A 5 12.20 22.08 -0.75
CA LYS A 5 13.66 22.11 -0.65
C LYS A 5 14.06 21.74 0.78
N ILE A 6 14.69 20.57 0.93
CA ILE A 6 15.07 20.02 2.22
C ILE A 6 16.57 20.29 2.46
N PRO A 7 16.94 21.02 3.53
CA PRO A 7 18.33 21.27 3.88
C PRO A 7 19.13 20.00 4.20
N PRO A 8 20.47 19.99 4.01
CA PRO A 8 21.30 18.81 4.27
C PRO A 8 21.23 18.27 5.71
N GLU A 9 21.08 19.15 6.70
CA GLU A 9 20.91 18.75 8.11
C GLU A 9 19.62 17.93 8.34
N LEU A 10 18.62 18.12 7.50
CA LEU A 10 17.35 17.39 7.50
C LEU A 10 17.35 16.20 6.54
N LYS A 11 18.53 15.71 6.11
CA LYS A 11 18.60 14.56 5.18
C LYS A 11 17.79 13.34 5.66
N LYS A 12 17.76 13.09 6.97
CA LYS A 12 17.06 11.94 7.59
C LYS A 12 15.54 11.99 7.42
N VAL A 13 14.93 13.17 7.24
CA VAL A 13 13.47 13.29 7.09
C VAL A 13 13.02 13.29 5.63
N THR A 14 13.96 13.44 4.69
CA THR A 14 13.73 13.41 3.24
C THR A 14 12.82 12.28 2.77
N PRO A 15 13.05 10.99 3.12
CA PRO A 15 12.21 9.90 2.63
C PRO A 15 10.73 10.12 2.96
N TYR A 16 10.40 10.56 4.17
CA TYR A 16 9.02 10.76 4.61
C TYR A 16 8.37 11.96 3.94
N VAL A 17 9.11 13.07 3.76
CA VAL A 17 8.59 14.24 3.04
C VAL A 17 8.30 13.89 1.57
N ARG A 18 9.20 13.15 0.91
CA ARG A 18 8.98 12.70 -0.48
C ARG A 18 7.79 11.76 -0.61
N ARG A 19 7.62 10.82 0.33
CA ARG A 19 6.42 9.96 0.37
C ARG A 19 5.14 10.76 0.51
N ALA A 20 5.11 11.78 1.38
CA ALA A 20 3.94 12.65 1.52
C ALA A 20 3.63 13.41 0.21
N GLU A 21 4.65 13.99 -0.44
CA GLU A 21 4.49 14.69 -1.72
C GLU A 21 4.01 13.77 -2.86
N GLU A 22 4.43 12.51 -2.84
CA GLU A 22 3.95 11.50 -3.79
C GLU A 22 2.47 11.16 -3.56
N LEU A 23 2.08 10.96 -2.29
CA LEU A 23 0.70 10.67 -1.93
C LEU A 23 -0.25 11.84 -2.19
N ASP A 24 0.21 13.09 -2.03
CA ASP A 24 -0.57 14.28 -2.36
C ASP A 24 -0.95 14.37 -3.86
N LYS A 25 -0.23 13.66 -4.74
CA LYS A 25 -0.56 13.58 -6.18
C LYS A 25 -1.76 12.67 -6.42
N ASP A 26 -1.99 11.67 -5.58
CA ASP A 26 -3.14 10.77 -5.67
C ASP A 26 -4.34 11.34 -4.90
N LYS A 27 -5.10 12.19 -5.60
CA LYS A 27 -6.34 12.78 -5.07
C LYS A 27 -7.54 11.83 -5.10
N THR A 28 -7.37 10.63 -5.65
CA THR A 28 -8.48 9.69 -5.85
C THR A 28 -8.66 8.75 -4.67
N ASN A 29 -7.59 8.52 -3.90
CA ASN A 29 -7.61 7.69 -2.71
C ASN A 29 -7.62 8.56 -1.44
N PRO A 30 -8.69 8.54 -0.63
CA PRO A 30 -8.73 9.27 0.64
C PRO A 30 -7.69 8.76 1.65
N GLU A 31 -7.36 7.45 1.62
CA GLU A 31 -6.32 6.88 2.49
C GLU A 31 -4.94 7.53 2.24
N SER A 32 -4.65 7.91 0.98
CA SER A 32 -3.39 8.57 0.61
C SER A 32 -3.20 9.89 1.35
N ARG A 33 -4.27 10.66 1.54
CA ARG A 33 -4.21 11.94 2.27
C ARG A 33 -3.89 11.74 3.75
N LEU A 34 -4.51 10.75 4.39
CA LEU A 34 -4.26 10.40 5.79
C LEU A 34 -2.80 9.98 5.98
N VAL A 35 -2.29 9.08 5.13
CA VAL A 35 -0.92 8.60 5.23
C VAL A 35 0.08 9.73 4.95
N ALA A 36 -0.19 10.62 4.00
CA ALA A 36 0.63 11.80 3.72
C ALA A 36 0.77 12.72 4.94
N TYR A 37 -0.33 12.94 5.66
CA TYR A 37 -0.33 13.69 6.91
C TYR A 37 0.59 13.04 7.96
N TYR A 38 0.47 11.73 8.18
CA TYR A 38 1.31 11.03 9.16
C TYR A 38 2.78 10.89 8.74
N CYS A 39 3.08 10.87 7.44
CA CYS A 39 4.44 11.01 6.93
C CYS A 39 5.04 12.39 7.27
N ARG A 40 4.28 13.47 7.07
CA ARG A 40 4.70 14.83 7.44
C ARG A 40 4.88 14.97 8.95
N GLN A 41 3.95 14.43 9.75
CA GLN A 41 4.02 14.47 11.20
C GLN A 41 5.28 13.77 11.72
N TYR A 42 5.56 12.57 11.22
CA TYR A 42 6.77 11.83 11.57
C TYR A 42 8.05 12.57 11.14
N ALA A 43 8.06 13.15 9.93
CA ALA A 43 9.16 13.98 9.45
C ALA A 43 9.44 15.17 10.39
N VAL A 44 8.39 15.83 10.88
CA VAL A 44 8.52 16.94 11.83
C VAL A 44 9.09 16.45 13.16
N HIS A 45 8.56 15.37 13.74
CA HIS A 45 9.06 14.81 15.00
C HIS A 45 10.56 14.46 14.92
N LEU A 46 10.98 13.82 13.83
CA LEU A 46 12.39 13.50 13.60
C LEU A 46 13.25 14.74 13.29
N GLY A 47 12.66 15.75 12.65
CA GLY A 47 13.39 16.93 12.18
C GLY A 47 13.63 17.97 13.27
N ILE A 48 12.74 18.11 14.25
CA ILE A 48 12.87 19.07 15.37
C ILE A 48 14.25 19.03 16.04
N PRO A 49 14.79 17.86 16.47
CA PRO A 49 16.11 17.82 17.10
C PRO A 49 17.27 18.08 16.14
N LEU A 50 17.04 18.05 14.82
CA LEU A 50 18.06 18.20 13.78
C LEU A 50 18.13 19.63 13.20
N ALA A 51 17.04 20.40 13.27
CA ALA A 51 16.94 21.73 12.67
C ALA A 51 17.63 22.79 13.54
N VAL A 52 18.91 23.04 13.27
CA VAL A 52 19.70 24.06 13.97
C VAL A 52 19.73 25.37 13.18
N SER A 53 19.85 25.29 11.86
CA SER A 53 19.91 26.43 10.95
C SER A 53 18.55 27.12 10.78
N ASP A 54 18.57 28.37 10.29
CA ASP A 54 17.34 29.09 9.96
C ASP A 54 16.64 28.46 8.74
N GLU A 55 17.41 27.90 7.80
CA GLU A 55 16.88 27.11 6.68
C GLU A 55 16.15 25.84 7.16
N GLY A 56 16.72 25.12 8.12
CA GLY A 56 16.11 23.93 8.72
C GLY A 56 14.81 24.27 9.45
N LYS A 57 14.84 25.31 10.30
CA LYS A 57 13.64 25.80 11.00
C LYS A 57 12.57 26.27 10.02
N SER A 58 12.95 26.97 8.94
CA SER A 58 12.03 27.38 7.89
C SER A 58 11.40 26.18 7.18
N CYS A 59 12.18 25.14 6.88
CA CYS A 59 11.68 23.89 6.31
C CYS A 59 10.66 23.22 7.23
N LEU A 60 10.95 23.10 8.53
CA LEU A 60 10.00 22.55 9.50
C LEU A 60 8.76 23.42 9.65
N GLY A 61 8.91 24.75 9.64
CA GLY A 61 7.80 25.69 9.68
C GLY A 61 6.83 25.49 8.50
N GLN A 62 7.35 25.21 7.29
CA GLN A 62 6.51 24.88 6.14
C GLN A 62 5.77 23.55 6.32
N LEU A 63 6.44 22.52 6.84
CA LEU A 63 5.80 21.23 7.14
C LEU A 63 4.69 21.37 8.19
N LEU A 64 4.93 22.14 9.25
CA LEU A 64 3.94 22.44 10.28
C LEU A 64 2.74 23.19 9.69
N GLY A 65 2.96 24.21 8.85
CA GLY A 65 1.87 24.91 8.18
C GLY A 65 1.01 23.99 7.30
N ASN A 66 1.63 23.00 6.63
CA ASN A 66 0.88 21.99 5.88
C ASN A 66 0.04 21.09 6.80
N LEU A 67 0.61 20.65 7.93
CA LEU A 67 -0.11 19.84 8.92
C LEU A 67 -1.30 20.61 9.51
N GLU A 68 -1.13 21.89 9.84
CA GLU A 68 -2.20 22.75 10.36
C GLU A 68 -3.37 22.87 9.37
N GLY A 69 -3.10 22.96 8.07
CA GLY A 69 -4.13 23.00 7.03
C GLY A 69 -4.93 21.70 6.87
N GLU A 70 -4.37 20.57 7.28
CA GLU A 70 -5.01 19.25 7.18
C GLU A 70 -5.64 18.79 8.50
N LYS A 71 -5.22 19.37 9.62
CA LYS A 71 -5.60 18.96 10.98
C LYS A 71 -7.11 18.83 11.18
N LEU A 72 -7.92 19.77 10.69
CA LEU A 72 -9.38 19.73 10.85
C LEU A 72 -10.02 18.47 10.26
N VAL A 73 -9.49 17.96 9.15
CA VAL A 73 -9.97 16.72 8.55
C VAL A 73 -9.45 15.52 9.35
N MET A 74 -8.21 15.59 9.81
CA MET A 74 -7.57 14.52 10.58
C MET A 74 -8.19 14.35 11.98
N ASP A 75 -8.76 15.39 12.59
CA ASP A 75 -9.48 15.34 13.86
C ASP A 75 -10.76 14.45 13.80
N SER A 76 -11.18 14.04 12.60
CA SER A 76 -12.29 13.09 12.42
C SER A 76 -11.88 11.64 12.71
N PHE A 77 -10.59 11.36 12.80
CA PHE A 77 -10.03 10.03 13.07
C PHE A 77 -9.50 9.97 14.50
N THR A 78 -9.85 8.90 15.21
CA THR A 78 -9.14 8.57 16.44
C THR A 78 -7.71 8.16 16.14
N ARG A 79 -6.84 8.21 17.16
CA ARG A 79 -5.45 7.76 17.05
C ARG A 79 -5.37 6.29 16.60
N ASP A 80 -6.26 5.44 17.11
CA ASP A 80 -6.27 4.00 16.80
C ASP A 80 -6.75 3.73 15.37
N GLU A 81 -7.75 4.47 14.87
CA GLU A 81 -8.19 4.38 13.48
C GLU A 81 -7.09 4.83 12.51
N ALA A 82 -6.40 5.93 12.85
CA ALA A 82 -5.28 6.40 12.06
C ALA A 82 -4.12 5.40 12.05
N LYS A 83 -3.81 4.78 13.19
CA LYS A 83 -2.82 3.69 13.29
C LYS A 83 -3.24 2.55 12.36
N PHE A 84 -4.48 2.07 12.49
CA PHE A 84 -5.00 0.96 11.70
C PHE A 84 -4.89 1.22 10.18
N LEU A 85 -5.33 2.40 9.73
CA LEU A 85 -5.29 2.77 8.32
C LEU A 85 -3.86 2.91 7.79
N CYS A 86 -2.97 3.55 8.55
CA CYS A 86 -1.55 3.63 8.18
C CYS A 86 -0.91 2.23 8.12
N THR A 87 -1.21 1.35 9.08
CA THR A 87 -0.70 -0.03 9.11
C THR A 87 -1.19 -0.82 7.92
N LYS A 88 -2.49 -0.76 7.61
CA LYS A 88 -3.09 -1.42 6.44
C LYS A 88 -2.41 -0.95 5.15
N PHE A 89 -2.21 0.37 5.00
CA PHE A 89 -1.54 0.94 3.84
C PHE A 89 -0.08 0.46 3.72
N ALA A 90 0.70 0.56 4.80
CA ALA A 90 2.09 0.13 4.83
C ALA A 90 2.24 -1.36 4.49
N ASN A 91 1.40 -2.22 5.07
CA ASN A 91 1.37 -3.65 4.76
C ASN A 91 1.00 -3.91 3.29
N LYS A 92 -0.01 -3.23 2.72
CA LYS A 92 -0.34 -3.38 1.29
C LYS A 92 0.86 -3.09 0.39
N VAL A 93 1.59 -2.01 0.66
CA VAL A 93 2.78 -1.64 -0.13
C VAL A 93 3.90 -2.66 0.03
N PHE A 94 4.12 -3.15 1.26
CA PHE A 94 5.09 -4.20 1.57
C PHE A 94 4.76 -5.52 0.86
N ASP A 95 3.54 -6.03 1.05
CA ASP A 95 3.10 -7.32 0.52
C ASP A 95 3.15 -7.34 -1.01
N ASN A 96 2.85 -6.20 -1.65
CA ASN A 96 2.97 -6.07 -3.10
C ASN A 96 4.43 -6.19 -3.59
N ALA A 97 5.39 -5.60 -2.87
CA ALA A 97 6.80 -5.72 -3.20
C ALA A 97 7.35 -7.13 -2.89
N ASP A 98 6.96 -7.71 -1.76
CA ASP A 98 7.35 -9.07 -1.36
C ASP A 98 6.83 -10.12 -2.36
N LEU A 99 5.59 -9.95 -2.84
CA LEU A 99 5.04 -10.83 -3.87
C LEU A 99 5.86 -10.77 -5.17
N GLU A 100 6.17 -9.58 -5.67
CA GLU A 100 6.97 -9.42 -6.90
C GLU A 100 8.37 -10.01 -6.74
N ASP A 101 9.02 -9.81 -5.59
CA ASP A 101 10.34 -10.38 -5.31
C ASP A 101 10.31 -11.91 -5.26
N ARG A 102 9.31 -12.49 -4.59
CA ARG A 102 9.14 -13.95 -4.47
C ARG A 102 8.82 -14.64 -5.78
N THR A 103 8.18 -13.95 -6.71
CA THR A 103 7.98 -14.46 -8.07
C THR A 103 9.27 -14.46 -8.90
N GLY A 104 10.32 -13.81 -8.39
CA GLY A 104 11.62 -13.70 -9.05
C GLY A 104 11.63 -12.73 -10.21
N ASP A 105 10.67 -11.80 -10.27
CA ASP A 105 10.55 -10.77 -11.29
C ASP A 105 10.91 -9.37 -10.74
N ALA A 106 11.68 -9.33 -9.65
CA ALA A 106 12.10 -8.08 -9.03
C ALA A 106 12.82 -7.14 -10.03
N THR A 107 12.32 -5.90 -10.10
CA THR A 107 12.85 -4.85 -10.96
C THR A 107 13.33 -3.65 -10.14
N LYS A 108 13.87 -2.64 -10.82
CA LYS A 108 14.13 -1.32 -10.19
C LYS A 108 12.86 -0.76 -9.55
N ASN A 109 11.67 -1.07 -10.09
CA ASN A 109 10.41 -0.63 -9.49
C ASN A 109 10.17 -1.34 -8.15
N THR A 110 10.37 -2.66 -8.07
CA THR A 110 10.24 -3.43 -6.83
C THR A 110 11.10 -2.86 -5.72
N ALA A 111 12.36 -2.49 -6.02
CA ALA A 111 13.22 -1.82 -5.04
C ALA A 111 12.65 -0.47 -4.57
N ARG A 112 12.02 0.32 -5.45
CA ARG A 112 11.34 1.57 -5.07
C ARG A 112 10.19 1.30 -4.13
N VAL A 113 9.37 0.30 -4.44
CA VAL A 113 8.20 -0.07 -3.63
C VAL A 113 8.65 -0.58 -2.26
N PHE A 114 9.70 -1.41 -2.17
CA PHE A 114 10.29 -1.79 -0.88
C PHE A 114 10.83 -0.59 -0.10
N TYR A 115 11.57 0.33 -0.74
CA TYR A 115 12.07 1.51 -0.04
C TYR A 115 10.92 2.41 0.48
N ALA A 116 9.85 2.53 -0.30
CA ALA A 116 8.63 3.21 0.12
C ALA A 116 7.95 2.47 1.29
N ALA A 117 7.80 1.15 1.21
CA ALA A 117 7.25 0.31 2.28
C ALA A 117 8.03 0.50 3.59
N GLY A 118 9.36 0.48 3.55
CA GLY A 118 10.19 0.76 4.71
C GLY A 118 9.92 2.12 5.34
N SER A 119 9.74 3.16 4.51
CA SER A 119 9.38 4.50 4.98
C SER A 119 7.97 4.54 5.61
N PHE A 120 7.00 3.81 5.04
CA PHE A 120 5.64 3.73 5.59
C PHE A 120 5.57 2.89 6.88
N LEU A 121 6.45 1.90 7.03
CA LEU A 121 6.56 1.12 8.27
C LEU A 121 7.22 1.95 9.38
N ASP A 122 8.23 2.77 9.06
CA ASP A 122 8.87 3.65 10.04
C ASP A 122 7.87 4.63 10.66
N ILE A 123 6.95 5.20 9.87
CA ILE A 123 5.98 6.17 10.39
C ILE A 123 5.04 5.55 11.41
N LEU A 124 4.86 4.22 11.42
CA LEU A 124 3.99 3.55 12.38
C LEU A 124 4.54 3.62 13.81
N GLN A 125 5.85 3.79 13.96
CA GLN A 125 6.50 3.90 15.28
C GLN A 125 5.93 5.06 16.10
N GLN A 126 5.45 6.12 15.45
CA GLN A 126 4.87 7.30 16.13
C GLN A 126 3.55 7.01 16.87
N PHE A 127 2.90 5.87 16.58
CA PHE A 127 1.67 5.46 17.27
C PHE A 127 1.93 4.80 18.62
N TYR A 128 3.17 4.38 18.88
CA TYR A 128 3.59 3.72 20.11
C TYR A 128 4.25 4.71 21.07
N GLN A 129 4.37 4.29 22.33
CA GLN A 129 5.17 5.01 23.33
C GLN A 129 6.66 4.65 23.15
N ASP A 130 7.56 5.53 23.56
CA ASP A 130 9.01 5.36 23.31
C ASP A 130 9.58 4.09 23.98
N ASP A 131 8.98 3.64 25.09
CA ASP A 131 9.33 2.44 25.84
C ASP A 131 8.51 1.19 25.46
N ASP A 132 7.61 1.31 24.48
CA ASP A 132 6.82 0.18 23.99
C ASP A 132 7.75 -0.83 23.29
N GLN A 133 7.70 -2.08 23.74
CA GLN A 133 8.43 -3.21 23.13
C GLN A 133 7.47 -4.37 22.81
N SER A 134 6.22 -4.03 22.48
CA SER A 134 5.24 -5.00 22.01
C SER A 134 5.76 -5.76 20.79
N GLU A 135 5.35 -7.03 20.67
CA GLU A 135 5.69 -7.88 19.53
C GLU A 135 5.29 -7.24 18.19
N GLU A 136 4.18 -6.49 18.18
CA GLU A 136 3.72 -5.73 17.01
C GLU A 136 4.74 -4.67 16.56
N LEU A 137 5.25 -3.85 17.49
CA LEU A 137 6.24 -2.81 17.15
C LEU A 137 7.59 -3.42 16.74
N VAL A 138 8.01 -4.51 17.39
CA VAL A 138 9.22 -5.25 17.02
C VAL A 138 9.10 -5.76 15.59
N GLU A 139 7.96 -6.35 15.23
CA GLU A 139 7.70 -6.86 13.89
C GLU A 139 7.66 -5.74 12.84
N ILE A 140 7.04 -4.60 13.15
CA ILE A 140 7.05 -3.41 12.28
C ILE A 140 8.49 -2.95 12.00
N LYS A 141 9.34 -2.88 13.04
CA LYS A 141 10.75 -2.48 12.90
C LYS A 141 11.54 -3.47 12.05
N LYS A 142 11.33 -4.78 12.25
CA LYS A 142 11.96 -5.83 11.44
C LYS A 142 11.56 -5.74 9.97
N LYS A 143 10.27 -5.61 9.66
CA LYS A 143 9.79 -5.39 8.29
C LYS A 143 10.36 -4.12 7.67
N ALA A 144 10.46 -3.03 8.43
CA ALA A 144 11.05 -1.77 7.94
C ALA A 144 12.54 -1.96 7.57
N LYS A 145 13.31 -2.64 8.44
CA LYS A 145 14.72 -2.97 8.20
C LYS A 145 14.88 -3.86 6.96
N TYR A 146 14.10 -4.94 6.88
CA TYR A 146 14.10 -5.84 5.72
C TYR A 146 13.79 -5.10 4.43
N SER A 147 12.75 -4.26 4.42
CA SER A 147 12.34 -3.51 3.22
C SER A 147 13.47 -2.64 2.68
N LYS A 148 14.18 -1.92 3.57
CA LYS A 148 15.31 -1.07 3.17
C LYS A 148 16.50 -1.89 2.68
N TRP A 149 16.82 -2.99 3.37
CA TRP A 149 17.88 -3.91 2.98
C TRP A 149 17.60 -4.54 1.60
N LYS A 150 16.42 -5.11 1.41
CA LYS A 150 16.00 -5.76 0.16
C LYS A 150 15.98 -4.77 -1.00
N ALA A 151 15.52 -3.54 -0.79
CA ALA A 151 15.61 -2.49 -1.80
C ALA A 151 17.06 -2.22 -2.25
N ALA A 152 18.01 -2.15 -1.31
CA ALA A 152 19.42 -1.96 -1.62
C ALA A 152 20.02 -3.17 -2.34
N GLU A 153 19.67 -4.39 -1.92
CA GLU A 153 20.11 -5.64 -2.54
C GLU A 153 19.65 -5.74 -4.00
N ILE A 154 18.35 -5.51 -4.27
CA ILE A 154 17.79 -5.48 -5.63
C ILE A 154 18.51 -4.44 -6.50
N LEU A 155 18.71 -3.22 -6.01
CA LEU A 155 19.40 -2.18 -6.77
C LEU A 155 20.87 -2.53 -7.05
N LYS A 156 21.56 -3.13 -6.07
CA LYS A 156 22.95 -3.60 -6.22
C LYS A 156 23.03 -4.68 -7.29
N ALA A 157 22.18 -5.70 -7.23
CA ALA A 157 22.13 -6.75 -8.23
C ALA A 157 21.93 -6.19 -9.64
N ILE A 158 20.94 -5.30 -9.81
CA ILE A 158 20.61 -4.70 -11.12
C ILE A 158 21.76 -3.82 -11.63
N ASN A 159 22.41 -3.04 -10.77
CA ASN A 159 23.54 -2.19 -11.16
C ASN A 159 24.77 -3.02 -11.56
N ASP A 160 24.94 -4.19 -10.94
CA ASP A 160 26.00 -5.15 -11.28
C ASP A 160 25.66 -6.01 -12.51
N GLY A 161 24.51 -5.78 -13.17
CA GLY A 161 24.04 -6.58 -14.30
C GLY A 161 23.60 -7.99 -13.93
N ARG A 162 23.37 -8.26 -12.64
CA ARG A 162 22.85 -9.52 -12.11
C ARG A 162 21.33 -9.46 -11.92
N LYS A 163 20.68 -10.62 -12.00
CA LYS A 163 19.28 -10.76 -11.59
C LYS A 163 19.20 -10.73 -10.05
N PRO A 164 18.28 -9.96 -9.43
CA PRO A 164 18.07 -10.00 -7.98
C PRO A 164 17.75 -11.41 -7.49
N THR A 165 18.14 -11.71 -6.26
CA THR A 165 17.88 -13.03 -5.65
C THR A 165 16.47 -13.03 -5.06
N PRO A 166 15.55 -13.90 -5.53
CA PRO A 166 14.22 -14.00 -4.95
C PRO A 166 14.29 -14.42 -3.49
N GLY A 167 13.49 -13.82 -2.62
CA GLY A 167 13.32 -14.33 -1.24
C GLY A 167 12.20 -13.63 -0.48
N GLY A 168 11.49 -14.38 0.36
CA GLY A 168 10.42 -13.82 1.19
C GLY A 168 10.95 -13.24 2.51
N TYR A 169 10.23 -12.28 3.09
CA TYR A 169 10.55 -11.76 4.43
C TYR A 169 10.74 -12.86 5.49
N ASN A 170 9.87 -13.88 5.48
CA ASN A 170 9.92 -14.98 6.44
C ASN A 170 11.13 -15.92 6.25
N GLU A 171 11.75 -15.92 5.08
CA GLU A 171 12.90 -16.77 4.75
C GLU A 171 14.23 -16.09 5.14
N ASN A 172 14.21 -14.77 5.37
CA ASN A 172 15.39 -13.95 5.61
C ASN A 172 15.45 -13.39 7.06
N GLN A 173 14.61 -13.88 7.98
CA GLN A 173 14.57 -13.40 9.38
C GLN A 173 15.91 -13.59 10.12
N ASP A 174 16.78 -14.49 9.64
CA ASP A 174 18.06 -14.81 10.26
C ASP A 174 19.27 -14.08 9.63
N MET A 175 19.09 -13.30 8.56
CA MET A 175 20.21 -12.59 7.88
C MET A 175 20.50 -11.19 8.47
N GLU A 176 20.24 -11.01 9.77
CA GLU A 176 20.15 -9.70 10.43
C GLU A 176 21.48 -8.94 10.64
N GLU A 177 22.64 -9.50 10.31
CA GLU A 177 23.94 -8.96 10.77
C GLU A 177 24.64 -7.95 9.84
N ASP A 178 24.29 -7.81 8.56
CA ASP A 178 25.13 -7.01 7.63
C ASP A 178 24.54 -5.63 7.26
N ALA A 179 23.53 -5.16 8.01
CA ALA A 179 22.83 -3.91 7.70
C ALA A 179 23.41 -2.65 8.39
N GLU A 180 24.41 -2.79 9.27
CA GLU A 180 24.98 -1.65 10.00
C GLU A 180 25.94 -0.77 9.17
N GLU A 181 26.48 -1.25 8.04
CA GLU A 181 27.28 -0.39 7.14
C GLU A 181 26.41 0.48 6.19
N GLY A 182 25.08 0.38 6.27
CA GLY A 182 24.15 1.04 5.35
C GLY A 182 23.65 2.43 5.76
N GLU A 183 24.05 3.00 6.90
CA GLU A 183 23.56 4.34 7.31
C GLU A 183 24.05 5.49 6.40
N GLU A 184 25.03 5.24 5.53
CA GLU A 184 25.47 6.15 4.46
C GLU A 184 24.66 5.97 3.15
N ALA A 185 23.77 4.97 3.04
CA ALA A 185 22.99 4.66 1.84
C ALA A 185 21.73 5.52 1.64
N GLY A 186 21.59 6.63 2.37
CA GLY A 186 20.59 7.65 2.08
C GLY A 186 20.81 8.36 0.73
N THR A 187 21.98 8.18 0.11
CA THR A 187 22.42 8.92 -1.07
C THR A 187 22.18 8.21 -2.41
N PRO A 188 22.49 6.91 -2.62
CA PRO A 188 22.27 6.28 -3.93
C PRO A 188 20.80 5.97 -4.20
N VAL A 189 20.01 5.62 -3.17
CA VAL A 189 18.61 5.19 -3.34
C VAL A 189 17.73 6.39 -3.73
N ASN A 190 17.79 7.50 -2.99
CA ASN A 190 17.03 8.72 -3.31
C ASN A 190 17.44 9.37 -4.64
N LYS A 191 18.68 9.16 -5.11
CA LYS A 191 19.21 9.76 -6.35
C LYS A 191 19.00 8.86 -7.58
N ALA A 192 18.98 7.54 -7.41
CA ALA A 192 18.73 6.57 -8.50
C ALA A 192 17.23 6.33 -8.76
N ILE A 193 16.37 6.75 -7.84
CA ILE A 193 14.92 6.59 -7.92
C ILE A 193 14.32 7.91 -8.37
N GLY A 194 14.22 8.08 -9.69
CA GLY A 194 13.45 9.17 -10.30
C GLY A 194 11.97 9.09 -9.92
N ASP A 195 11.35 10.27 -9.84
CA ASP A 195 9.96 10.58 -9.46
C ASP A 195 8.94 9.83 -10.35
N ALA A 196 8.62 8.58 -10.01
CA ALA A 196 7.56 7.81 -10.65
C ALA A 196 6.75 7.07 -9.58
N ALA A 197 5.47 7.42 -9.46
CA ALA A 197 4.57 6.87 -8.47
C ALA A 197 4.44 5.34 -8.58
N PRO A 198 4.35 4.59 -7.47
CA PRO A 198 3.84 3.22 -7.48
C PRO A 198 2.38 3.29 -7.94
N ARG A 199 2.12 2.88 -9.19
CA ARG A 199 0.75 2.72 -9.68
C ARG A 199 0.27 1.31 -9.34
N ASP A 200 -0.94 1.22 -8.83
CA ASP A 200 -1.67 -0.05 -8.65
C ASP A 200 -1.91 -0.67 -10.06
N PRO A 201 -1.32 -1.83 -10.41
CA PRO A 201 -1.62 -2.49 -11.66
C PRO A 201 -2.83 -3.42 -11.46
N SER A 202 -3.98 -3.02 -12.02
CA SER A 202 -5.10 -3.95 -12.21
C SER A 202 -4.66 -5.20 -12.99
N PRO A 203 -5.20 -6.39 -12.67
CA PRO A 203 -4.76 -7.65 -13.26
C PRO A 203 -5.18 -7.74 -14.74
N LYS A 204 -4.22 -7.99 -15.64
CA LYS A 204 -4.48 -8.34 -17.04
C LYS A 204 -4.59 -9.87 -17.17
N THR A 205 -5.72 -10.34 -17.68
CA THR A 205 -5.93 -11.73 -18.11
C THR A 205 -5.49 -11.92 -19.57
N PRO A 206 -5.06 -13.13 -20.00
CA PRO A 206 -4.58 -13.37 -21.35
C PRO A 206 -5.68 -13.89 -22.32
N ALA A 207 -5.67 -13.27 -23.51
CA ALA A 207 -6.00 -13.72 -24.87
C ALA A 207 -7.15 -14.72 -25.15
N ALA A 208 -8.00 -14.33 -26.12
CA ALA A 208 -8.59 -15.25 -27.09
C ALA A 208 -8.57 -14.60 -28.49
N ASP A 209 -8.11 -15.40 -29.46
CA ASP A 209 -8.07 -15.18 -30.90
C ASP A 209 -9.38 -14.67 -31.52
N THR A 210 -9.29 -13.69 -32.42
CA THR A 210 -10.02 -13.69 -33.71
C THR A 210 -9.52 -12.57 -34.65
N LEU A 211 -9.18 -12.95 -35.88
CA LEU A 211 -9.16 -12.13 -37.10
C LEU A 211 -10.22 -12.72 -38.06
N PRO A 212 -10.60 -12.10 -39.21
CA PRO A 212 -10.35 -10.73 -39.72
C PRO A 212 -11.65 -10.02 -40.22
N ASP A 213 -11.57 -8.74 -40.61
CA ASP A 213 -11.97 -8.26 -41.96
C ASP A 213 -11.90 -6.71 -42.11
N ASP A 214 -11.08 -6.32 -43.08
CA ASP A 214 -11.26 -5.36 -44.20
C ASP A 214 -11.45 -3.81 -44.08
N GLU A 215 -10.83 -3.18 -45.09
CA GLU A 215 -10.93 -1.84 -45.70
C GLU A 215 -10.38 -0.59 -44.96
N ASN A 216 -9.26 -0.02 -45.46
CA ASN A 216 -9.28 1.07 -46.45
C ASN A 216 -7.85 1.57 -46.81
N SER A 217 -7.68 1.89 -48.10
CA SER A 217 -6.44 2.24 -48.83
C SER A 217 -5.92 3.68 -48.62
N VAL A 218 -4.65 3.88 -49.05
CA VAL A 218 -4.05 4.98 -49.85
C VAL A 218 -2.55 5.06 -49.47
N GLU A 219 -1.62 4.38 -50.13
CA GLU A 219 -0.94 4.67 -51.43
C GLU A 219 0.07 5.83 -51.41
N ASN A 220 1.38 5.50 -51.43
CA ASN A 220 2.40 6.15 -52.28
C ASN A 220 3.74 5.34 -52.33
N PRO A 221 4.49 5.35 -53.46
CA PRO A 221 5.49 4.32 -53.81
C PRO A 221 6.97 4.73 -53.54
N PRO A 222 7.93 3.78 -53.59
CA PRO A 222 9.37 4.06 -53.47
C PRO A 222 10.05 4.28 -54.85
N PRO A 223 11.16 5.05 -54.93
CA PRO A 223 11.91 5.20 -56.17
C PRO A 223 13.00 4.12 -56.34
N VAL A 224 13.20 3.70 -57.59
CA VAL A 224 14.22 2.74 -58.07
C VAL A 224 15.43 3.47 -58.68
N LEU A 225 16.61 2.88 -58.43
CA LEU A 225 18.01 2.99 -58.90
C LEU A 225 18.38 3.79 -60.18
N PRO A 226 19.69 4.13 -60.30
CA PRO A 226 20.47 3.56 -61.43
C PRO A 226 21.90 3.03 -61.05
N PRO A 227 22.49 2.05 -61.79
CA PRO A 227 23.93 1.69 -61.83
C PRO A 227 24.67 2.46 -62.95
N PRO A 228 26.03 2.61 -63.04
CA PRO A 228 27.07 1.56 -63.34
C PRO A 228 28.50 1.96 -62.82
N PRO A 229 29.70 1.54 -63.32
CA PRO A 229 30.07 0.57 -64.36
C PRO A 229 31.12 -0.50 -63.99
N VAL A 230 31.24 -1.45 -64.93
CA VAL A 230 32.24 -2.51 -65.07
C VAL A 230 33.62 -1.95 -65.38
N ASP A 231 34.66 -2.56 -64.83
CA ASP A 231 36.04 -2.45 -65.31
C ASP A 231 36.62 -3.87 -65.39
N ASP A 232 37.01 -4.24 -66.60
CA ASP A 232 37.76 -5.43 -66.97
C ASP A 232 39.21 -5.30 -66.49
N ASN A 233 39.77 -6.34 -65.85
CA ASN A 233 41.19 -6.63 -65.96
C ASN A 233 41.45 -8.12 -65.67
N ASP A 234 42.07 -8.76 -66.66
CA ASP A 234 42.63 -10.10 -66.68
C ASP A 234 43.82 -10.25 -65.73
N GLU A 235 43.95 -11.40 -65.05
CA GLU A 235 45.04 -12.39 -65.22
C GLU A 235 45.14 -13.39 -64.06
N GLU A 236 45.55 -14.62 -64.42
CA GLU A 236 46.06 -15.73 -63.61
C GLU A 236 45.12 -16.31 -62.52
N GLY A 237 44.64 -17.55 -62.60
CA GLY A 237 45.36 -18.77 -62.95
C GLY A 237 45.67 -19.54 -61.66
N THR A 238 44.77 -20.42 -61.19
CA THR A 238 45.09 -21.54 -60.30
C THR A 238 43.89 -22.49 -60.16
N GLU A 239 44.10 -23.75 -60.58
CA GLU A 239 43.23 -24.90 -60.35
C GLU A 239 43.23 -25.28 -58.86
N VAL A 240 42.06 -25.50 -58.25
CA VAL A 240 41.90 -26.54 -57.22
C VAL A 240 40.43 -26.96 -57.04
N GLU A 241 40.20 -28.22 -57.43
CA GLU A 241 39.54 -29.28 -56.66
C GLU A 241 38.14 -29.05 -56.04
N LEU A 242 37.19 -29.84 -56.53
CA LEU A 242 35.80 -29.96 -56.09
C LEU A 242 35.71 -30.77 -54.79
N ASP A 243 35.21 -30.17 -53.71
CA ASP A 243 34.78 -30.90 -52.51
C ASP A 243 33.32 -31.40 -52.61
N PRO A 244 33.01 -32.62 -52.13
CA PRO A 244 31.69 -33.25 -52.23
C PRO A 244 30.66 -32.74 -51.19
N PRO A 245 29.35 -32.96 -51.41
CA PRO A 245 28.29 -32.45 -50.52
C PRO A 245 28.24 -33.17 -49.16
N PRO A 246 27.77 -32.48 -48.10
CA PRO A 246 27.72 -33.04 -46.75
C PRO A 246 26.67 -34.16 -46.60
N PRO A 247 26.89 -35.12 -45.68
CA PRO A 247 26.04 -36.29 -45.51
C PRO A 247 24.71 -35.98 -44.83
N ALA A 248 23.67 -36.70 -45.27
CA ALA A 248 22.32 -36.68 -44.73
C ALA A 248 22.28 -37.13 -43.25
N TYR A 249 21.61 -36.33 -42.41
CA TYR A 249 21.33 -36.69 -41.02
C TYR A 249 20.29 -37.83 -40.93
N PRO A 250 20.47 -38.79 -40.00
CA PRO A 250 19.53 -39.89 -39.78
C PRO A 250 18.27 -39.43 -39.03
N GLY A 251 17.16 -40.11 -39.34
CA GLY A 251 15.79 -39.75 -38.97
C GLY A 251 15.40 -39.84 -37.48
N PRO A 252 14.11 -39.61 -37.17
CA PRO A 252 13.62 -39.37 -35.81
C PRO A 252 13.62 -40.62 -34.93
N VAL A 253 14.16 -40.51 -33.72
CA VAL A 253 14.01 -41.49 -32.64
C VAL A 253 12.63 -41.39 -31.97
N PRO A 254 11.96 -42.50 -31.63
CA PRO A 254 10.67 -42.49 -30.96
C PRO A 254 10.80 -42.15 -29.46
N ALA A 255 9.81 -41.39 -28.96
CA ALA A 255 9.72 -40.93 -27.57
C ALA A 255 9.54 -42.07 -26.55
N PRO A 256 10.14 -41.98 -25.34
CA PRO A 256 9.81 -42.87 -24.25
C PRO A 256 8.49 -42.44 -23.56
N ALA A 257 7.76 -43.45 -23.12
CA ALA A 257 6.38 -43.41 -22.63
C ALA A 257 6.12 -42.46 -21.45
N ALA A 258 4.92 -41.86 -21.47
CA ALA A 258 4.36 -41.07 -20.39
C ALA A 258 4.24 -41.90 -19.09
N VAL A 259 4.82 -41.38 -18.02
CA VAL A 259 4.61 -41.87 -16.65
C VAL A 259 3.28 -41.28 -16.15
N PRO A 260 2.32 -42.08 -15.67
CA PRO A 260 1.10 -41.52 -15.08
C PRO A 260 1.42 -40.84 -13.73
N PRO A 261 0.76 -39.72 -13.39
CA PRO A 261 0.97 -39.06 -12.10
C PRO A 261 0.41 -39.90 -10.94
N PRO A 262 1.01 -39.83 -9.74
CA PRO A 262 0.55 -40.58 -8.58
C PRO A 262 -0.81 -40.08 -8.06
N SER A 263 -1.70 -41.03 -7.78
CA SER A 263 -3.02 -40.81 -7.16
C SER A 263 -2.89 -40.16 -5.78
N ILE A 264 -3.30 -38.89 -5.68
CA ILE A 264 -3.50 -38.19 -4.42
C ILE A 264 -4.66 -38.86 -3.68
N HIS A 265 -4.34 -39.64 -2.64
CA HIS A 265 -5.32 -40.10 -1.67
C HIS A 265 -5.77 -38.90 -0.83
N LYS A 266 -7.00 -38.41 -1.09
CA LYS A 266 -7.69 -37.53 -0.14
C LYS A 266 -8.09 -38.37 1.08
N PRO A 267 -7.69 -38.02 2.31
CA PRO A 267 -8.34 -38.56 3.49
C PRO A 267 -9.81 -38.07 3.53
N PRO A 268 -10.77 -38.92 3.94
CA PRO A 268 -12.16 -38.50 4.04
C PRO A 268 -12.31 -37.50 5.20
N LEU A 269 -12.83 -36.31 4.90
CA LEU A 269 -13.36 -35.41 5.90
C LEU A 269 -14.67 -36.01 6.44
N THR A 270 -14.57 -36.80 7.51
CA THR A 270 -15.73 -37.19 8.30
C THR A 270 -16.09 -36.01 9.20
N PHE A 271 -17.10 -35.24 8.79
CA PHE A 271 -17.71 -34.19 9.60
C PHE A 271 -18.56 -34.88 10.68
N ASN A 272 -18.09 -34.87 11.93
CA ASN A 272 -18.88 -35.33 13.07
C ASN A 272 -19.34 -34.09 13.84
N PRO A 273 -20.62 -33.68 13.76
CA PRO A 273 -21.12 -32.56 14.54
C PRO A 273 -21.24 -32.95 16.03
N PRO A 274 -20.85 -32.08 16.98
CA PRO A 274 -21.08 -32.33 18.40
C PRO A 274 -22.59 -32.25 18.72
N PRO A 275 -23.10 -33.06 19.67
CA PRO A 275 -24.51 -33.09 20.03
C PRO A 275 -24.94 -31.80 20.75
N ALA A 276 -26.13 -31.32 20.37
CA ALA A 276 -26.79 -30.16 20.96
C ALA A 276 -27.00 -30.33 22.47
N ALA A 277 -26.38 -29.48 23.28
CA ALA A 277 -26.67 -29.36 24.70
C ALA A 277 -27.93 -28.49 24.90
N ALA A 278 -28.89 -29.08 25.59
CA ALA A 278 -30.21 -28.55 25.85
C ALA A 278 -30.21 -27.26 26.69
N ALA A 279 -31.21 -26.43 26.42
CA ALA A 279 -31.54 -25.20 27.12
C ALA A 279 -31.75 -25.40 28.64
N ALA A 280 -31.15 -24.51 29.43
CA ALA A 280 -31.52 -24.30 30.83
C ALA A 280 -31.81 -22.81 31.07
N LYS A 281 -33.03 -22.53 31.53
CA LYS A 281 -33.56 -21.21 31.90
C LYS A 281 -32.86 -20.70 33.18
N PRO A 282 -32.61 -19.39 33.35
CA PRO A 282 -32.23 -18.85 34.65
C PRO A 282 -33.46 -18.64 35.53
N THR A 283 -33.53 -19.38 36.63
CA THR A 283 -34.43 -19.17 37.77
C THR A 283 -33.89 -18.11 38.73
N LEU A 284 -34.77 -17.19 39.15
CA LEU A 284 -34.59 -16.24 40.25
C LEU A 284 -34.34 -16.94 41.61
N PRO A 285 -33.58 -16.32 42.53
CA PRO A 285 -33.79 -16.50 43.97
C PRO A 285 -34.23 -15.21 44.70
N PRO A 286 -34.80 -15.33 45.92
CA PRO A 286 -35.76 -14.38 46.49
C PRO A 286 -35.18 -13.34 47.46
N SER A 287 -36.00 -12.31 47.71
CA SER A 287 -35.86 -11.28 48.75
C SER A 287 -35.51 -11.82 50.14
N ARG A 288 -34.69 -11.05 50.85
CA ARG A 288 -34.66 -11.02 52.31
C ARG A 288 -34.55 -9.57 52.79
N ASN A 289 -35.58 -9.12 53.48
CA ASN A 289 -35.60 -7.88 54.28
C ASN A 289 -35.18 -8.22 55.71
N ASP A 290 -34.38 -7.36 56.32
CA ASP A 290 -34.31 -7.01 57.76
C ASP A 290 -33.50 -5.67 57.77
N ASP A 291 -34.11 -4.50 58.01
CA ASP A 291 -34.21 -3.76 59.30
C ASP A 291 -32.84 -3.61 60.00
N PHE A 292 -32.26 -2.47 60.42
CA PHE A 292 -32.69 -1.20 61.01
C PHE A 292 -31.36 -0.36 61.10
N ASP A 293 -31.22 0.95 60.80
CA ASP A 293 -31.21 2.05 61.80
C ASP A 293 -30.84 3.43 61.15
N ASP A 294 -31.63 4.44 61.52
CA ASP A 294 -31.37 5.87 61.80
C ASP A 294 -30.65 6.90 60.86
N ILE A 295 -31.47 7.76 60.19
CA ILE A 295 -31.66 9.26 60.27
C ILE A 295 -30.41 10.23 60.33
N PRO A 296 -30.43 11.52 59.82
CA PRO A 296 -31.51 12.37 59.26
C PRO A 296 -31.29 13.10 57.91
N SER A 297 -32.45 13.42 57.33
CA SER A 297 -32.82 14.43 56.31
C SER A 297 -32.06 15.77 56.23
N LYS A 298 -31.80 16.24 55.00
CA LYS A 298 -32.05 17.64 54.56
C LYS A 298 -32.55 17.72 53.11
N LYS A 299 -33.68 18.41 52.93
CA LYS A 299 -34.31 18.82 51.66
C LYS A 299 -33.47 19.89 50.95
N ALA A 300 -33.48 19.92 49.61
CA ALA A 300 -33.94 21.07 48.81
C ALA A 300 -33.67 20.92 47.28
N SER A 301 -34.77 21.08 46.52
CA SER A 301 -34.92 21.77 45.22
C SER A 301 -34.04 21.43 44.00
N SER A 302 -34.72 20.98 42.95
CA SER A 302 -34.35 21.09 41.53
C SER A 302 -34.21 22.55 41.07
N PRO A 303 -33.52 22.80 39.94
CA PRO A 303 -34.21 23.57 38.89
C PRO A 303 -34.01 23.05 37.46
N LYS A 304 -34.95 23.51 36.64
CA LYS A 304 -35.31 23.16 35.26
C LYS A 304 -34.25 23.46 34.19
N ALA A 305 -34.43 22.69 33.11
CA ALA A 305 -33.99 22.90 31.74
C ALA A 305 -34.03 24.35 31.22
N LYS A 306 -33.03 24.70 30.41
CA LYS A 306 -33.05 25.83 29.47
C LYS A 306 -32.91 25.31 28.04
N LYS A 307 -33.95 25.52 27.24
CA LYS A 307 -33.86 25.61 25.77
C LYS A 307 -33.31 27.00 25.41
N PRO A 308 -32.60 27.18 24.29
CA PRO A 308 -32.66 28.40 23.54
C PRO A 308 -33.64 28.25 22.37
N SER A 309 -34.58 29.17 22.31
CA SER A 309 -35.40 29.44 21.13
C SER A 309 -34.59 30.36 20.21
N PHE A 310 -34.37 29.96 18.96
CA PHE A 310 -34.03 30.90 17.89
C PHE A 310 -35.19 30.92 16.90
N PHE A 311 -35.76 32.11 16.77
CA PHE A 311 -36.75 32.47 15.77
C PHE A 311 -36.21 32.19 14.36
N GLY A 312 -37.02 31.53 13.55
CA GLY A 312 -36.71 31.25 12.16
C GLY A 312 -36.96 32.43 11.23
N PHE A 313 -36.30 32.39 10.09
CA PHE A 313 -36.93 32.68 8.81
C PHE A 313 -36.79 31.43 7.96
N GLY A 314 -37.95 30.86 7.61
CA GLY A 314 -38.01 29.81 6.61
C GLY A 314 -37.80 30.40 5.23
N ASN A 315 -37.19 29.62 4.35
CA ASN A 315 -37.72 29.52 3.00
C ASN A 315 -37.52 28.09 2.51
N GLY A 316 -38.64 27.42 2.24
CA GLY A 316 -38.64 26.07 1.72
C GLY A 316 -38.02 26.03 0.33
N ASN A 317 -37.25 24.98 0.06
CA ASN A 317 -37.16 24.49 -1.30
C ASN A 317 -37.10 22.97 -1.28
N LYS A 318 -38.22 22.36 -1.66
CA LYS A 318 -38.27 20.97 -2.11
C LYS A 318 -37.36 20.88 -3.33
N ASN A 319 -36.13 20.41 -3.17
CA ASN A 319 -35.33 20.02 -4.31
C ASN A 319 -34.64 18.69 -4.03
N LYS A 320 -34.86 17.76 -4.96
CA LYS A 320 -34.41 16.38 -4.98
C LYS A 320 -32.94 16.28 -4.56
N ASN A 321 -32.68 15.51 -3.49
CA ASN A 321 -31.35 15.12 -3.02
C ASN A 321 -30.50 14.62 -4.20
N LYS A 322 -29.69 15.50 -4.77
CA LYS A 322 -28.45 15.07 -5.41
C LYS A 322 -27.42 15.05 -4.30
N VAL A 323 -27.10 13.86 -3.81
CA VAL A 323 -25.96 13.64 -2.93
C VAL A 323 -24.73 14.20 -3.65
N SER A 324 -24.00 15.09 -2.98
CA SER A 324 -22.79 15.70 -3.51
C SER A 324 -21.68 14.66 -3.69
N LYS A 325 -20.70 14.97 -4.55
CA LYS A 325 -19.55 14.07 -4.79
C LYS A 325 -18.75 13.81 -3.51
N THR A 326 -18.71 14.79 -2.61
CA THR A 326 -18.07 14.71 -1.30
C THR A 326 -18.86 13.82 -0.35
N GLU A 327 -20.18 14.01 -0.23
CA GLU A 327 -21.03 13.13 0.60
C GLU A 327 -21.00 11.66 0.11
N LEU A 328 -20.87 11.44 -1.20
CA LEU A 328 -20.67 10.10 -1.75
C LEU A 328 -19.33 9.50 -1.35
N ALA A 329 -18.25 10.29 -1.33
CA ALA A 329 -16.93 9.82 -0.91
C ALA A 329 -16.93 9.47 0.58
N ASP A 330 -17.46 10.36 1.42
CA ASP A 330 -17.57 10.16 2.87
C ASP A 330 -18.43 8.92 3.20
N ALA A 331 -19.57 8.75 2.52
CA ALA A 331 -20.41 7.57 2.69
C ALA A 331 -19.72 6.28 2.23
N THR A 332 -18.93 6.35 1.15
CA THR A 332 -18.13 5.21 0.66
C THR A 332 -17.09 4.80 1.70
N GLU A 333 -16.39 5.77 2.29
CA GLU A 333 -15.40 5.54 3.33
C GLU A 333 -16.03 4.89 4.56
N LEU A 334 -17.15 5.44 5.05
CA LEU A 334 -17.90 4.89 6.18
C LEU A 334 -18.38 3.44 5.92
N THR A 335 -18.78 3.10 4.68
CA THR A 335 -19.10 1.71 4.33
C THR A 335 -17.89 0.79 4.27
N GLN A 336 -16.72 1.28 3.85
CA GLN A 336 -15.49 0.50 3.89
C GLN A 336 -15.05 0.23 5.33
N PHE A 337 -15.24 1.21 6.23
CA PHE A 337 -15.01 1.02 7.66
C PHE A 337 -15.96 0.02 8.29
N ALA A 338 -17.25 0.07 7.94
CA ALA A 338 -18.19 -0.92 8.40
C ALA A 338 -17.79 -2.34 7.95
N LEU A 339 -17.29 -2.47 6.71
CA LEU A 339 -16.81 -3.76 6.20
C LEU A 339 -15.58 -4.27 6.97
N ALA A 340 -14.61 -3.40 7.27
CA ALA A 340 -13.46 -3.76 8.09
C ALA A 340 -13.88 -4.20 9.51
N ALA A 341 -14.78 -3.44 10.16
CA ALA A 341 -15.32 -3.80 11.47
C ALA A 341 -16.01 -5.17 11.47
N LEU A 342 -16.74 -5.51 10.40
CA LEU A 342 -17.34 -6.84 10.25
C LEU A 342 -16.32 -7.96 10.08
N GLN A 343 -15.20 -7.71 9.40
CA GLN A 343 -14.10 -8.68 9.27
C GLN A 343 -13.47 -8.99 10.64
N ASP A 344 -13.44 -7.98 11.51
CA ASP A 344 -12.94 -8.09 12.89
C ASP A 344 -14.00 -8.53 13.91
N LYS A 345 -15.22 -8.83 13.44
CA LYS A 345 -16.38 -9.24 14.26
C LYS A 345 -16.85 -8.18 15.26
N ASP A 346 -16.51 -6.92 15.04
CA ASP A 346 -17.04 -5.79 15.80
C ASP A 346 -18.35 -5.31 15.17
N THR A 347 -19.46 -5.88 15.66
CA THR A 347 -20.79 -5.61 15.11
C THR A 347 -21.33 -4.23 15.49
N ASP A 348 -20.90 -3.68 16.63
CA ASP A 348 -21.39 -2.41 17.13
C ASP A 348 -20.75 -1.26 16.34
N LEU A 349 -19.44 -1.32 16.11
CA LEU A 349 -18.73 -0.36 15.28
C LEU A 349 -19.21 -0.41 13.82
N ALA A 350 -19.44 -1.61 13.29
CA ALA A 350 -20.00 -1.77 11.95
C ALA A 350 -21.36 -1.10 11.82
N ALA A 351 -22.24 -1.27 12.81
CA ALA A 351 -23.57 -0.65 12.82
C ALA A 351 -23.46 0.88 12.88
N ASP A 352 -22.61 1.43 13.74
CA ASP A 352 -22.40 2.87 13.88
C ASP A 352 -21.89 3.52 12.59
N ARG A 353 -20.94 2.88 11.90
CA ARG A 353 -20.39 3.41 10.64
C ARG A 353 -21.41 3.35 9.51
N LEU A 354 -22.25 2.31 9.45
CA LEU A 354 -23.37 2.25 8.50
C LEU A 354 -24.43 3.33 8.77
N GLU A 355 -24.76 3.58 10.04
CA GLU A 355 -25.68 4.66 10.39
C GLU A 355 -25.13 6.04 10.00
N GLN A 356 -23.84 6.28 10.23
CA GLN A 356 -23.18 7.51 9.81
C GLN A 356 -23.20 7.66 8.29
N ALA A 357 -22.94 6.59 7.53
CA ALA A 357 -23.02 6.60 6.07
C ALA A 357 -24.43 6.99 5.59
N LEU A 358 -25.47 6.42 6.22
CA LEU A 358 -26.86 6.76 5.89
C LEU A 358 -27.18 8.23 6.18
N ARG A 359 -26.72 8.76 7.32
CA ARG A 359 -26.90 10.17 7.68
C ARG A 359 -26.25 11.11 6.66
N VAL A 360 -25.04 10.78 6.20
CA VAL A 360 -24.33 11.54 5.14
C VAL A 360 -25.09 11.51 3.82
N LEU A 361 -25.76 10.39 3.49
CA LEU A 361 -26.62 10.28 2.30
C LEU A 361 -28.01 10.91 2.48
N GLY A 362 -28.29 11.54 3.63
CA GLY A 362 -29.59 12.11 3.94
C GLY A 362 -30.70 11.07 4.10
N ARG A 363 -30.33 9.83 4.44
CA ARG A 363 -31.27 8.73 4.74
C ARG A 363 -31.24 8.46 6.25
N ARG A 364 -32.43 8.34 6.84
CA ARG A 364 -32.60 7.96 8.26
C ARG A 364 -33.17 6.57 8.35
#